data_AF-A0A831KS77-F1
#
_entry.id   AF-A0A831KS77-F1
#
_cell.length_a   1.000
_cell.length_b   1.000
_cell.length_c   1.000
_cell.angle_alpha   90.00
_cell.angle_beta   90.00
_cell.angle_gamma   90.00
#
_symmetry.space_group_name_H-M   'P 1'
#
loop_
_entity.id
_entity.type
_entity.pdbx_description
1 polymer ?
#
loop_
_entity_poly.entity_id
_entity_poly.type
_entity_poly.pdbx_seq_one_letter_code
_entity_poly.pdbx_strand_id
1 'polypeptide(L)'
;MRKRKKSRKKRSTAQSLTPEQEAVVSSLVASLPSADAQQVISQLSSPLVARVFLEKLTPKDETVIELVLAVSEAFPQKEVQKAARKLLFKLKTRGYKVPEIKKDLDSGPIIKPVMEEKPEALLGSYDSAGTRGVMVAIPRFPKGFDVAMGVISEAQGMLEFFYGAYSKKGMKEFKQALQQSDEMTMVETSLDHAATALEKAYEANKEASNDAVKGYAEFRSLLLDKANLLGHPPIYESVPEGDIDTGLVTETNLERLFSHPLMNSFIISNEK
;
A
#
# COMPACT_ATOMS: atom_id res chain seq x y z
N MET A 1 15.44 -38.54 -13.08
CA MET A 1 16.49 -38.25 -12.06
C MET A 1 16.01 -37.17 -11.09
N ARG A 2 15.68 -37.56 -9.85
CA ARG A 2 15.16 -36.69 -8.78
C ARG A 2 16.29 -35.91 -8.09
N LYS A 3 16.38 -34.60 -8.28
CA LYS A 3 17.29 -33.73 -7.50
C LYS A 3 16.67 -33.42 -6.13
N ARG A 4 17.22 -34.04 -5.07
CA ARG A 4 16.91 -33.78 -3.66
C ARG A 4 17.30 -32.34 -3.27
N LYS A 5 16.32 -31.54 -2.85
CA LYS A 5 16.50 -30.18 -2.31
C LYS A 5 17.00 -30.31 -0.86
N LYS A 6 18.28 -29.98 -0.60
CA LYS A 6 18.88 -29.97 0.75
C LYS A 6 18.19 -28.89 1.60
N SER A 7 17.62 -29.29 2.73
CA SER A 7 17.02 -28.39 3.72
C SER A 7 18.11 -27.62 4.47
N ARG A 8 18.04 -26.28 4.44
CA ARG A 8 18.85 -25.38 5.28
C ARG A 8 18.37 -25.52 6.73
N LYS A 9 19.16 -26.17 7.59
CA LYS A 9 19.01 -26.13 9.06
C LYS A 9 19.18 -24.69 9.56
N LYS A 10 18.09 -24.03 9.99
CA LYS A 10 18.17 -22.83 10.83
C LYS A 10 18.73 -23.24 12.19
N ARG A 11 19.94 -22.78 12.52
CA ARG A 11 20.48 -22.81 13.89
C ARG A 11 19.68 -21.82 14.73
N SER A 12 18.76 -22.28 15.57
CA SER A 12 18.27 -21.51 16.71
C SER A 12 19.26 -21.75 17.85
N THR A 13 20.11 -20.76 18.12
CA THR A 13 20.91 -20.71 19.35
C THR A 13 19.96 -20.55 20.53
N ALA A 14 19.54 -21.67 21.12
CA ALA A 14 18.96 -21.65 22.46
C ALA A 14 20.11 -21.26 23.41
N GLN A 15 20.12 -20.01 23.89
CA GLN A 15 21.00 -19.62 24.99
C GLN A 15 20.57 -20.41 26.23
N SER A 16 21.39 -21.38 26.62
CA SER A 16 21.24 -22.14 27.86
C SER A 16 21.73 -21.30 29.04
N LEU A 17 21.07 -21.41 30.19
CA LEU A 17 21.52 -20.77 31.43
C LEU A 17 22.87 -21.34 31.86
N THR A 18 23.65 -20.53 32.57
CA THR A 18 24.83 -21.01 33.30
C THR A 18 24.41 -21.76 34.57
N PRO A 19 25.24 -22.66 35.13
CA PRO A 19 24.93 -23.39 36.36
C PRO A 19 24.59 -22.47 37.55
N GLU A 20 25.24 -21.31 37.64
CA GLU A 20 24.96 -20.29 38.66
C GLU A 20 23.56 -19.69 38.48
N GLN A 21 23.19 -19.36 37.25
CA GLN A 21 21.84 -18.87 36.93
C GLN A 21 20.76 -19.92 37.18
N GLU A 22 21.05 -21.21 36.94
CA GLU A 22 20.13 -22.29 37.27
C GLU A 22 19.95 -22.48 38.78
N ALA A 23 21.01 -22.32 39.56
CA ALA A 23 20.96 -22.36 41.02
C ALA A 23 20.09 -21.22 41.58
N VAL A 24 20.29 -19.99 41.07
CA VAL A 24 19.47 -18.81 41.45
C VAL A 24 18.00 -19.00 41.13
N VAL A 25 17.67 -19.49 39.92
CA VAL A 25 16.25 -19.74 39.58
C VAL A 25 15.65 -20.83 40.48
N SER A 26 16.40 -21.87 40.79
CA SER A 26 15.91 -22.99 41.60
C SER A 26 15.71 -22.59 43.07
N SER A 27 16.60 -21.76 43.64
CA SER A 27 16.44 -21.21 44.99
C SER A 27 15.26 -20.24 45.08
N LEU A 28 15.06 -19.40 44.05
CA LEU A 28 13.93 -18.47 43.98
C LEU A 28 12.59 -19.20 43.88
N VAL A 29 12.50 -20.28 43.08
CA VAL A 29 11.28 -21.10 42.98
C VAL A 29 10.99 -21.84 44.29
N ALA A 30 12.02 -22.26 45.03
CA ALA A 30 11.84 -22.95 46.31
C ALA A 30 11.41 -22.02 47.45
N SER A 31 11.79 -20.74 47.41
CA SER A 31 11.52 -19.74 48.46
C SER A 31 10.23 -18.93 48.26
N LEU A 32 9.47 -19.23 47.20
CA LEU A 32 8.20 -18.56 46.86
C LEU A 32 7.19 -18.42 48.01
N PRO A 33 6.99 -19.38 48.93
CA PRO A 33 5.96 -19.26 49.96
C PRO A 33 6.19 -18.12 50.97
N SER A 34 7.39 -17.54 50.98
CA SER A 34 7.83 -16.51 51.95
C SER A 34 8.50 -15.29 51.32
N ALA A 35 8.54 -15.19 49.99
CA ALA A 35 9.33 -14.19 49.30
C ALA A 35 8.51 -12.94 48.93
N ASP A 36 9.06 -11.76 49.23
CA ASP A 36 8.56 -10.47 48.75
C ASP A 36 8.89 -10.28 47.26
N ALA A 37 7.95 -9.74 46.47
CA ALA A 37 8.08 -9.59 45.02
C ALA A 37 9.26 -8.69 44.63
N GLN A 38 9.57 -7.66 45.43
CA GLN A 38 10.70 -6.77 45.17
C GLN A 38 12.04 -7.48 45.38
N GLN A 39 12.14 -8.34 46.40
CA GLN A 39 13.34 -9.15 46.64
C GLN A 39 13.58 -10.14 45.50
N VAL A 40 12.52 -10.78 44.98
CA VAL A 40 12.64 -11.67 43.82
C VAL A 40 13.13 -10.92 42.59
N ILE A 41 12.55 -9.76 42.28
CA ILE A 41 12.94 -8.95 41.12
C ILE A 41 14.41 -8.53 41.20
N SER A 42 14.88 -8.13 42.39
CA SER A 42 16.28 -7.73 42.59
C SER A 42 17.30 -8.84 42.31
N GLN A 43 16.89 -10.10 42.43
CA GLN A 43 17.74 -11.28 42.17
C GLN A 43 17.68 -11.76 40.71
N LEU A 44 16.72 -11.27 39.92
CA LEU A 44 16.62 -11.60 38.50
C LEU A 44 17.62 -10.77 37.69
N SER A 45 18.85 -11.24 37.55
CA SER A 45 19.95 -10.46 36.94
C SER A 45 19.83 -10.23 35.42
N SER A 46 18.90 -10.91 34.72
CA SER A 46 18.71 -10.72 33.28
C SER A 46 17.32 -11.14 32.79
N PRO A 47 16.89 -10.65 31.61
CA PRO A 47 15.64 -11.08 30.97
C PRO A 47 15.59 -12.60 30.70
N LEU A 48 16.73 -13.23 30.43
CA LEU A 48 16.80 -14.68 30.22
C LEU A 48 16.47 -15.45 31.53
N VAL A 49 17.02 -14.99 32.65
CA VAL A 49 16.76 -15.55 34.00
C VAL A 49 15.31 -15.32 34.40
N ALA A 50 14.77 -14.12 34.18
CA ALA A 50 13.37 -13.79 34.43
C ALA A 50 12.40 -14.68 33.63
N ARG A 51 12.68 -14.91 32.34
CA ARG A 51 11.89 -15.81 31.50
C ARG A 51 11.87 -17.24 32.04
N VAL A 52 13.04 -17.81 32.36
CA VAL A 52 13.13 -19.20 32.84
C VAL A 52 12.53 -19.36 34.23
N PHE A 53 12.67 -18.34 35.09
CA PHE A 53 11.98 -18.27 36.36
C PHE A 53 10.46 -18.40 36.18
N LEU A 54 9.85 -17.56 35.34
CA LEU A 54 8.42 -17.63 35.02
C LEU A 54 8.00 -18.98 34.41
N GLU A 55 8.86 -19.63 33.62
CA GLU A 55 8.56 -20.95 33.04
C GLU A 55 8.57 -22.08 34.09
N LYS A 56 9.39 -21.96 35.14
CA LYS A 56 9.50 -22.93 36.23
C LYS A 56 8.49 -22.70 37.36
N LEU A 57 7.85 -21.54 37.41
CA LEU A 57 6.78 -21.27 38.39
C LEU A 57 5.62 -22.25 38.21
N THR A 58 5.17 -22.79 39.35
CA THR A 58 3.96 -23.63 39.40
C THR A 58 2.78 -22.78 39.87
N PRO A 59 1.66 -22.75 39.14
CA PRO A 59 0.51 -21.97 39.52
C PRO A 59 -0.25 -22.68 40.66
N LYS A 60 0.05 -22.30 41.90
CA LYS A 60 -0.47 -22.92 43.13
C LYS A 60 -1.46 -22.04 43.89
N ASP A 61 -1.32 -20.72 43.81
CA ASP A 61 -2.02 -19.73 44.62
C ASP A 61 -2.10 -18.35 43.94
N GLU A 62 -2.85 -17.43 44.55
CA GLU A 62 -3.12 -16.08 44.06
C GLU A 62 -1.90 -15.14 44.22
N THR A 63 -1.01 -15.41 45.18
CA THR A 63 0.26 -14.68 45.37
C THR A 63 1.19 -14.76 44.15
N VAL A 64 1.13 -15.86 43.40
CA VAL A 64 1.87 -16.03 42.14
C VAL A 64 1.38 -15.05 41.06
N ILE A 65 0.12 -14.60 41.10
CA ILE A 65 -0.41 -13.63 40.13
C ILE A 65 0.29 -12.27 40.31
N GLU A 66 0.38 -11.78 41.55
CA GLU A 66 1.03 -10.52 41.88
C GLU A 66 2.52 -10.55 41.50
N LEU A 67 3.20 -11.65 41.82
CA LEU A 67 4.61 -11.83 41.46
C LEU A 67 4.83 -11.84 39.94
N VAL A 68 3.95 -12.51 39.18
CA VAL A 68 4.07 -12.57 37.72
C VAL A 68 3.82 -11.20 37.08
N LEU A 69 2.88 -10.41 37.61
CA LEU A 69 2.66 -9.04 37.17
C LEU A 69 3.87 -8.16 37.47
N ALA A 70 4.42 -8.22 38.69
CA ALA A 70 5.59 -7.44 39.08
C ALA A 70 6.83 -7.76 38.24
N VAL A 71 7.08 -9.04 37.93
CA VAL A 71 8.16 -9.45 37.00
C VAL A 71 7.87 -8.98 35.57
N SER A 72 6.61 -9.03 35.13
CA SER A 72 6.22 -8.52 33.80
C SER A 72 6.43 -7.00 33.69
N GLU A 73 6.21 -6.24 34.75
CA GLU A 73 6.47 -4.79 34.77
C GLU A 73 7.97 -4.49 34.78
N ALA A 74 8.76 -5.23 35.56
CA ALA A 74 10.22 -5.03 35.64
C ALA A 74 10.96 -5.41 34.35
N PHE A 75 10.40 -6.31 33.54
CA PHE A 75 11.04 -6.85 32.33
C PHE A 75 10.16 -6.68 31.07
N PRO A 76 10.27 -5.54 30.35
CA PRO A 76 9.45 -5.26 29.16
C PRO A 76 9.83 -6.11 27.93
N GLN A 77 10.85 -6.97 28.03
CA GLN A 77 11.33 -7.76 26.90
C GLN A 77 10.29 -8.80 26.45
N LYS A 78 10.07 -8.90 25.13
CA LYS A 78 9.05 -9.74 24.48
C LYS A 78 9.05 -11.20 24.96
N GLU A 79 10.21 -11.77 25.25
CA GLU A 79 10.33 -13.15 25.69
C GLU A 79 9.79 -13.36 27.11
N VAL A 80 10.02 -12.40 28.01
CA VAL A 80 9.53 -12.41 29.40
C VAL A 80 8.02 -12.14 29.41
N GLN A 81 7.56 -11.15 28.63
CA GLN A 81 6.14 -10.85 28.44
C GLN A 81 5.34 -12.08 27.96
N LYS A 82 5.92 -12.85 27.02
CA LYS A 82 5.29 -14.07 26.51
C LYS A 82 5.22 -15.17 27.58
N ALA A 83 6.25 -15.32 28.41
CA ALA A 83 6.27 -16.28 29.52
C ALA A 83 5.24 -15.89 30.60
N ALA A 84 5.18 -14.62 30.99
CA ALA A 84 4.21 -14.09 31.95
C ALA A 84 2.77 -14.31 31.49
N ARG A 85 2.44 -13.95 30.24
CA ARG A 85 1.10 -14.17 29.65
C ARG A 85 0.72 -15.64 29.65
N LYS A 86 1.66 -16.54 29.32
CA LYS A 86 1.39 -17.99 29.30
C LYS A 86 1.06 -18.52 30.70
N LEU A 87 1.74 -18.04 31.74
CA LEU A 87 1.49 -18.43 33.12
C LEU A 87 0.18 -17.86 33.66
N LEU A 88 -0.09 -16.58 33.42
CA LEU A 88 -1.35 -15.92 33.78
C LEU A 88 -2.55 -16.55 33.07
N PHE A 89 -2.40 -16.96 31.82
CA PHE A 89 -3.43 -17.74 31.12
C PHE A 89 -3.70 -19.08 31.80
N LYS A 90 -2.65 -19.81 32.22
CA LYS A 90 -2.81 -21.06 32.98
C LYS A 90 -3.54 -20.84 34.32
N LEU A 91 -3.24 -19.76 35.03
CA LEU A 91 -3.93 -19.37 36.27
C LEU A 91 -5.40 -19.05 36.00
N LYS A 92 -5.70 -18.28 34.94
CA LYS A 92 -7.08 -17.99 34.51
C LYS A 92 -7.86 -19.27 34.17
N THR A 93 -7.25 -20.21 33.43
CA THR A 93 -7.90 -21.50 33.10
C THR A 93 -8.15 -22.40 34.32
N ARG A 94 -7.46 -22.16 35.44
CA ARG A 94 -7.66 -22.87 36.71
C ARG A 94 -8.68 -22.20 37.64
N GLY A 95 -9.31 -21.11 37.19
CA GLY A 95 -10.37 -20.42 37.94
C GLY A 95 -9.92 -19.25 38.80
N TYR A 96 -8.63 -18.87 38.77
CA TYR A 96 -8.15 -17.70 39.51
C TYR A 96 -8.52 -16.38 38.82
N LYS A 97 -8.83 -15.34 39.59
CA LYS A 97 -9.11 -13.99 39.09
C LYS A 97 -7.79 -13.30 38.73
N VAL A 98 -7.50 -13.25 37.44
CA VAL A 98 -6.27 -12.64 36.91
C VAL A 98 -6.59 -11.27 36.31
N PRO A 99 -5.91 -10.17 36.73
CA PRO A 99 -6.02 -8.86 36.08
C PRO A 99 -5.64 -8.94 34.61
N GLU A 100 -6.41 -8.26 33.74
CA GLU A 100 -6.06 -8.21 32.32
C GLU A 100 -4.78 -7.40 32.13
N ILE A 101 -3.70 -8.05 31.69
CA ILE A 101 -2.51 -7.32 31.21
C ILE A 101 -2.97 -6.47 30.03
N LYS A 102 -2.86 -5.15 30.16
CA LYS A 102 -3.10 -4.20 29.08
C LYS A 102 -2.35 -4.70 27.85
N LYS A 103 -3.10 -5.08 26.81
CA LYS A 103 -2.52 -5.31 25.50
C LYS A 103 -1.86 -3.99 25.10
N ASP A 104 -0.56 -4.01 24.83
CA ASP A 104 0.00 -3.01 23.91
C ASP A 104 -0.90 -3.03 22.68
N LEU A 105 -1.56 -1.91 22.43
CA LEU A 105 -2.53 -1.68 21.36
C LEU A 105 -1.87 -1.68 19.97
N ASP A 106 -0.77 -2.42 19.79
CA ASP A 106 -0.04 -2.59 18.54
C ASP A 106 -0.45 -3.86 17.78
N SER A 107 -1.44 -4.60 18.28
CA SER A 107 -2.14 -5.61 17.49
C SER A 107 -3.58 -5.15 17.26
N GLY A 108 -3.74 -4.18 16.37
CA GLY A 108 -5.00 -3.96 15.67
C GLY A 108 -5.48 -5.23 14.95
N PRO A 109 -6.66 -5.20 14.30
CA PRO A 109 -7.27 -6.37 13.67
C PRO A 109 -6.26 -7.15 12.79
N ILE A 110 -6.20 -8.47 12.97
CA ILE A 110 -5.34 -9.39 12.18
C ILE A 110 -5.71 -9.34 10.68
N ILE A 111 -6.90 -8.85 10.37
CA ILE A 111 -7.31 -8.47 9.02
C ILE A 111 -6.92 -7.01 8.84
N LYS A 112 -5.74 -6.78 8.24
CA LYS A 112 -5.49 -5.47 7.62
C LYS A 112 -6.56 -5.32 6.52
N PRO A 113 -7.36 -4.24 6.49
CA PRO A 113 -8.17 -3.96 5.32
C PRO A 113 -7.22 -3.99 4.12
N VAL A 114 -7.56 -4.80 3.11
CA VAL A 114 -6.82 -4.77 1.86
C VAL A 114 -6.89 -3.33 1.41
N MET A 115 -5.74 -2.65 1.34
CA MET A 115 -5.68 -1.30 0.79
C MET A 115 -6.23 -1.42 -0.62
N GLU A 116 -7.44 -0.91 -0.85
CA GLU A 116 -8.07 -0.94 -2.16
C GLU A 116 -7.14 -0.18 -3.10
N GLU A 117 -6.61 -0.90 -4.09
CA GLU A 117 -5.87 -0.25 -5.16
C GLU A 117 -6.81 0.73 -5.83
N LYS A 118 -6.34 1.95 -6.12
CA LYS A 118 -7.13 2.98 -6.76
C LYS A 118 -6.99 2.85 -8.28
N PRO A 119 -8.01 3.26 -9.06
CA PRO A 119 -7.83 3.47 -10.48
C PRO A 119 -6.71 4.46 -10.77
N GLU A 120 -5.98 4.23 -11.85
CA GLU A 120 -4.94 5.11 -12.36
C GLU A 120 -5.29 5.54 -13.79
N ALA A 121 -4.99 6.79 -14.15
CA ALA A 121 -5.18 7.30 -15.48
C ALA A 121 -4.01 8.18 -15.92
N LEU A 122 -3.65 8.06 -17.19
CA LEU A 122 -2.67 8.92 -17.86
C LEU A 122 -3.28 9.50 -19.12
N LEU A 123 -2.98 10.76 -19.41
CA LEU A 123 -3.25 11.40 -20.69
C LEU A 123 -1.96 11.96 -21.27
N GLY A 124 -1.80 11.82 -22.57
CA GLY A 124 -0.70 12.41 -23.30
C GLY A 124 -0.94 13.87 -23.67
N SER A 125 0.16 14.56 -23.97
CA SER A 125 0.15 15.79 -24.74
C SER A 125 -0.50 15.59 -26.11
N TYR A 126 -1.09 16.66 -26.65
CA TYR A 126 -1.57 16.63 -28.03
C TYR A 126 -0.39 16.71 -29.02
N ASP A 127 -0.51 15.98 -30.13
CA ASP A 127 0.36 16.15 -31.29
C ASP A 127 -0.14 17.27 -32.22
N SER A 128 0.59 17.50 -33.32
CA SER A 128 0.24 18.49 -34.34
C SER A 128 -1.08 18.17 -35.08
N ALA A 129 -1.54 16.92 -35.04
CA ALA A 129 -2.79 16.47 -35.64
C ALA A 129 -3.98 16.56 -34.65
N GLY A 130 -3.75 16.99 -33.42
CA GLY A 130 -4.77 17.05 -32.38
C GLY A 130 -5.15 15.67 -31.83
N THR A 131 -4.25 14.69 -31.94
CA THR A 131 -4.39 13.38 -31.31
C THR A 131 -3.60 13.33 -30.01
N ARG A 132 -4.01 12.43 -29.10
CA ARG A 132 -3.26 12.14 -27.87
C ARG A 132 -3.47 10.69 -27.45
N GLY A 133 -2.50 10.14 -26.76
CA GLY A 133 -2.63 8.84 -26.10
C GLY A 133 -3.39 8.95 -24.77
N VAL A 134 -4.03 7.85 -24.39
CA VAL A 134 -4.73 7.69 -23.13
C VAL A 134 -4.44 6.31 -22.56
N MET A 135 -4.30 6.21 -21.25
CA MET A 135 -4.24 4.94 -20.53
C MET A 135 -5.12 5.03 -19.29
N VAL A 136 -5.92 4.00 -19.06
CA VAL A 136 -6.73 3.85 -17.84
C VAL A 136 -6.51 2.45 -17.26
N ALA A 137 -6.25 2.37 -15.96
CA ALA A 137 -6.07 1.12 -15.24
C ALA A 137 -7.08 1.02 -14.09
N ILE A 138 -7.98 0.04 -14.15
CA ILE A 138 -9.00 -0.20 -13.14
C ILE A 138 -8.63 -1.46 -12.35
N PRO A 139 -8.48 -1.38 -11.02
CA PRO A 139 -8.15 -2.51 -10.16
C PRO A 139 -9.14 -3.67 -10.31
N ARG A 140 -8.59 -4.86 -10.56
CA ARG A 140 -9.31 -6.13 -10.63
C ARG A 140 -8.95 -6.99 -9.43
N PHE A 141 -9.74 -6.93 -8.37
CA PHE A 141 -9.48 -7.75 -7.18
C PHE A 141 -9.70 -9.25 -7.46
N PRO A 142 -8.81 -10.17 -7.01
CA PRO A 142 -7.51 -9.94 -6.35
C PRO A 142 -6.29 -9.94 -7.31
N LYS A 143 -6.49 -9.90 -8.63
CA LYS A 143 -5.54 -10.40 -9.66
C LYS A 143 -4.80 -9.34 -10.48
N GLY A 144 -5.01 -8.04 -10.28
CA GLY A 144 -4.24 -7.01 -10.99
C GLY A 144 -5.12 -5.87 -11.46
N PHE A 145 -5.02 -5.49 -12.74
CA PHE A 145 -5.74 -4.38 -13.33
C PHE A 145 -6.34 -4.77 -14.69
N ASP A 146 -7.54 -4.27 -14.97
CA ASP A 146 -8.04 -4.15 -16.34
C ASP A 146 -7.52 -2.82 -16.89
N VAL A 147 -6.77 -2.90 -17.99
CA VAL A 147 -5.99 -1.80 -18.53
C VAL A 147 -6.47 -1.53 -19.93
N ALA A 148 -6.94 -0.31 -20.14
CA ALA A 148 -7.26 0.23 -21.45
C ALA A 148 -6.18 1.22 -21.87
N MET A 149 -5.88 1.23 -23.17
CA MET A 149 -5.03 2.24 -23.76
C MET A 149 -5.40 2.47 -25.22
N GLY A 150 -5.06 3.64 -25.73
CA GLY A 150 -5.40 4.01 -27.08
C GLY A 150 -4.90 5.38 -27.47
N VAL A 151 -5.18 5.74 -28.73
CA VAL A 151 -4.96 7.06 -29.31
C VAL A 151 -6.32 7.64 -29.68
N ILE A 152 -6.59 8.85 -29.20
CA ILE A 152 -7.87 9.53 -29.38
C ILE A 152 -7.67 10.92 -29.96
N SER A 153 -8.67 11.38 -30.70
CA SER A 153 -8.79 12.74 -31.21
C SER A 153 -10.19 13.27 -30.88
N GLU A 154 -10.29 14.53 -30.50
CA GLU A 154 -11.61 15.16 -30.30
C GLU A 154 -12.35 15.38 -31.64
N ALA A 155 -11.59 15.55 -32.73
CA ALA A 155 -12.16 15.77 -34.06
C ALA A 155 -12.47 14.47 -34.80
N GLN A 156 -11.58 13.48 -34.72
CA GLN A 156 -11.70 12.22 -35.48
C GLN A 156 -12.26 11.06 -34.63
N GLY A 157 -12.31 11.21 -33.31
CA GLY A 157 -12.77 10.21 -32.37
C GLY A 157 -11.71 9.19 -31.98
N MET A 158 -12.13 7.95 -31.75
CA MET A 158 -11.23 6.85 -31.39
C MET A 158 -10.45 6.34 -32.60
N LEU A 159 -9.13 6.47 -32.56
CA LEU A 159 -8.23 6.05 -33.63
C LEU A 159 -7.68 4.65 -33.39
N GLU A 160 -7.17 4.42 -32.18
CA GLU A 160 -6.70 3.13 -31.71
C GLU A 160 -7.20 2.92 -30.29
N PHE A 161 -7.65 1.70 -29.97
CA PHE A 161 -8.04 1.37 -28.62
C PHE A 161 -7.98 -0.12 -28.38
N PHE A 162 -7.42 -0.53 -27.25
CA PHE A 162 -7.46 -1.90 -26.78
C PHE A 162 -7.48 -1.94 -25.27
N TYR A 163 -8.08 -2.99 -24.72
CA TYR A 163 -8.05 -3.25 -23.28
C TYR A 163 -7.75 -4.72 -22.99
N GLY A 164 -7.20 -4.98 -21.81
CA GLY A 164 -6.88 -6.33 -21.38
C GLY A 164 -6.49 -6.41 -19.90
N ALA A 165 -6.35 -7.63 -19.40
CA ALA A 165 -5.97 -7.86 -18.01
C ALA A 165 -4.44 -7.90 -17.84
N TYR A 166 -3.93 -7.10 -16.91
CA TYR A 166 -2.51 -7.03 -16.58
C TYR A 166 -2.26 -7.37 -15.11
N SER A 167 -1.13 -8.01 -14.84
CA SER A 167 -0.65 -8.15 -13.46
C SER A 167 -0.19 -6.80 -12.90
N LYS A 168 -0.15 -6.66 -11.56
CA LYS A 168 0.38 -5.44 -10.91
C LYS A 168 1.79 -5.08 -11.39
N LYS A 169 2.63 -6.10 -11.58
CA LYS A 169 3.99 -5.93 -12.09
C LYS A 169 3.98 -5.46 -13.54
N GLY A 170 3.18 -6.11 -14.39
CA GLY A 170 3.07 -5.76 -15.81
C GLY A 170 2.55 -4.34 -16.04
N MET A 171 1.52 -3.92 -15.27
CA MET A 171 1.03 -2.54 -15.26
C MET A 171 2.14 -1.55 -14.89
N LYS A 172 2.87 -1.81 -13.80
CA LYS A 172 3.94 -0.92 -13.36
C LYS A 172 5.07 -0.77 -14.40
N GLU A 173 5.51 -1.88 -14.98
CA GLU A 173 6.54 -1.88 -16.03
C GLU A 173 6.04 -1.13 -17.27
N PHE A 174 4.78 -1.34 -17.66
CA PHE A 174 4.18 -0.67 -18.80
C PHE A 174 4.04 0.84 -18.60
N LYS A 175 3.52 1.28 -17.45
CA LYS A 175 3.43 2.69 -17.07
C LYS A 175 4.80 3.36 -17.08
N GLN A 176 5.82 2.68 -16.54
CA GLN A 176 7.19 3.20 -16.57
C GLN A 176 7.71 3.36 -18.00
N ALA A 177 7.44 2.42 -18.90
CA ALA A 177 7.81 2.53 -20.30
C ALA A 177 7.13 3.72 -21.00
N LEU A 178 5.83 3.94 -20.75
CA LEU A 178 5.10 5.10 -21.29
C LEU A 178 5.66 6.43 -20.77
N GLN A 179 6.03 6.51 -19.49
CA GLN A 179 6.61 7.72 -18.90
C GLN A 179 8.05 8.00 -19.37
N GLN A 180 8.74 6.99 -19.90
CA GLN A 180 10.10 7.09 -20.43
C GLN A 180 10.13 7.26 -21.96
N SER A 181 8.97 7.27 -22.61
CA SER A 181 8.85 7.50 -24.05
C SER A 181 9.11 8.97 -24.38
N ASP A 182 9.95 9.22 -25.38
CA ASP A 182 10.17 10.56 -25.93
C ASP A 182 9.09 10.97 -26.96
N GLU A 183 8.23 10.04 -27.39
CA GLU A 183 7.23 10.28 -28.44
C GLU A 183 6.07 11.15 -27.93
N MET A 184 5.68 11.00 -26.67
CA MET A 184 4.58 11.77 -26.10
C MET A 184 4.71 11.90 -24.58
N THR A 185 4.50 13.12 -24.06
CA THR A 185 4.54 13.37 -22.62
C THR A 185 3.25 12.88 -21.96
N MET A 186 3.31 11.72 -21.29
CA MET A 186 2.20 11.17 -20.50
C MET A 186 2.17 11.76 -19.09
N VAL A 187 1.04 12.35 -18.70
CA VAL A 187 0.83 12.90 -17.35
C VAL A 187 -0.28 12.16 -16.62
N GLU A 188 -0.10 11.99 -15.31
CA GLU A 188 -1.14 11.45 -14.43
C GLU A 188 -2.31 12.43 -14.34
N THR A 189 -3.52 11.88 -14.35
CA THR A 189 -4.76 12.65 -14.27
C THR A 189 -5.81 11.88 -13.47
N SER A 190 -6.91 12.55 -13.12
CA SER A 190 -8.07 11.88 -12.55
C SER A 190 -8.71 10.90 -13.55
N LEU A 191 -9.34 9.85 -13.00
CA LEU A 191 -10.12 8.91 -13.80
C LEU A 191 -11.27 9.62 -14.54
N ASP A 192 -11.93 10.57 -13.87
CA ASP A 192 -13.02 11.38 -14.40
C ASP A 192 -12.61 12.16 -15.64
N HIS A 193 -11.43 12.77 -15.63
CA HIS A 193 -10.91 13.50 -16.78
C HIS A 193 -10.60 12.56 -17.96
N ALA A 194 -9.94 11.43 -17.71
CA ALA A 194 -9.65 10.46 -18.77
C ALA A 194 -10.93 9.82 -19.34
N ALA A 195 -11.92 9.53 -18.49
CA ALA A 195 -13.22 9.03 -18.93
C ALA A 195 -13.97 10.05 -19.79
N THR A 196 -13.93 11.32 -19.40
CA THR A 196 -14.54 12.42 -20.19
C THR A 196 -13.88 12.55 -21.56
N ALA A 197 -12.54 12.45 -21.63
CA ALA A 197 -11.80 12.47 -22.88
C ALA A 197 -12.17 11.30 -23.80
N LEU A 198 -12.24 10.09 -23.24
CA LEU A 198 -12.63 8.88 -23.95
C LEU A 198 -14.07 8.95 -24.45
N GLU A 199 -15.03 9.39 -23.63
CA GLU A 199 -16.42 9.53 -24.04
C GLU A 199 -16.60 10.56 -25.17
N LYS A 200 -15.91 11.71 -25.11
CA LYS A 200 -15.94 12.69 -26.21
C LYS A 200 -15.43 12.08 -27.52
N ALA A 201 -14.31 11.36 -27.46
CA ALA A 201 -13.75 10.69 -28.63
C ALA A 201 -14.67 9.57 -29.15
N TYR A 202 -15.30 8.81 -28.27
CA TYR A 202 -16.27 7.78 -28.64
C TYR A 202 -17.46 8.39 -29.38
N GLU A 203 -18.07 9.44 -28.81
CA GLU A 203 -19.23 10.10 -29.41
C GLU A 203 -18.94 10.70 -30.80
N ALA A 204 -17.71 11.16 -31.04
CA ALA A 204 -17.29 11.69 -32.33
C ALA A 204 -17.31 10.65 -33.47
N ASN A 205 -17.15 9.35 -33.17
CA ASN A 205 -17.16 8.30 -34.19
C ASN A 205 -17.86 6.99 -33.79
N LYS A 206 -18.82 7.01 -32.86
CA LYS A 206 -19.49 5.80 -32.33
C LYS A 206 -20.24 4.95 -33.35
N GLU A 207 -20.72 5.57 -34.43
CA GLU A 207 -21.41 4.88 -35.53
C GLU A 207 -20.41 4.23 -36.52
N ALA A 208 -19.11 4.48 -36.36
CA ALA A 208 -18.08 3.87 -37.18
C ALA A 208 -17.90 2.40 -36.82
N SER A 209 -17.88 1.53 -37.82
CA SER A 209 -17.59 0.11 -37.64
C SER A 209 -16.08 -0.14 -37.66
N ASN A 210 -15.36 0.44 -36.70
CA ASN A 210 -13.93 0.19 -36.51
C ASN A 210 -13.67 -0.56 -35.19
N ASP A 211 -12.52 -1.22 -35.09
CA ASP A 211 -12.22 -2.07 -33.94
C ASP A 211 -11.87 -1.28 -32.68
N ALA A 212 -11.40 -0.04 -32.80
CA ALA A 212 -11.14 0.85 -31.67
C ALA A 212 -12.44 1.20 -30.92
N VAL A 213 -13.48 1.59 -31.66
CA VAL A 213 -14.82 1.90 -31.14
C VAL A 213 -15.42 0.68 -30.45
N LYS A 214 -15.30 -0.52 -31.04
CA LYS A 214 -15.74 -1.78 -30.42
C LYS A 214 -14.95 -2.09 -29.14
N GLY A 215 -13.62 -1.96 -29.20
CA GLY A 215 -12.74 -2.19 -28.05
C GLY A 215 -13.09 -1.28 -26.88
N TYR A 216 -13.42 -0.01 -27.15
CA TYR A 216 -13.90 0.89 -26.11
C TYR A 216 -15.29 0.53 -25.63
N ALA A 217 -16.23 0.22 -26.52
CA ALA A 217 -17.59 -0.15 -26.14
C ALA A 217 -17.64 -1.31 -25.13
N GLU A 218 -16.72 -2.27 -25.25
CA GLU A 218 -16.55 -3.37 -24.28
C GLU A 218 -16.02 -2.90 -22.91
N PHE A 219 -15.07 -1.95 -22.90
CA PHE A 219 -14.50 -1.39 -21.67
C PHE A 219 -15.38 -0.33 -21.00
N ARG A 220 -16.24 0.34 -21.77
CA ARG A 220 -16.99 1.54 -21.38
C ARG A 220 -17.80 1.36 -20.10
N SER A 221 -18.52 0.25 -19.96
CA SER A 221 -19.34 -0.01 -18.76
C SER A 221 -18.49 -0.12 -17.49
N LEU A 222 -17.30 -0.73 -17.59
CA LEU A 222 -16.37 -0.84 -16.47
C LEU A 222 -15.81 0.53 -16.08
N LEU A 223 -15.50 1.36 -17.06
CA LEU A 223 -15.01 2.72 -16.85
C LEU A 223 -16.05 3.61 -16.17
N LEU A 224 -17.27 3.65 -16.72
CA LEU A 224 -18.33 4.52 -16.24
C LEU A 224 -18.94 4.08 -14.90
N ASP A 225 -18.72 2.84 -14.46
CA ASP A 225 -19.04 2.40 -13.09
C ASP A 225 -18.12 3.04 -12.04
N LYS A 226 -16.94 3.52 -12.46
CA LYS A 226 -15.90 4.05 -11.56
C LYS A 226 -15.63 5.54 -11.73
N ALA A 227 -16.11 6.16 -12.79
CA ALA A 227 -15.80 7.54 -13.16
C ALA A 227 -17.07 8.40 -13.26
N ASN A 228 -16.94 9.68 -12.93
CA ASN A 228 -17.96 10.69 -13.20
C ASN A 228 -17.51 11.56 -14.37
N LEU A 229 -18.37 11.72 -15.38
CA LEU A 229 -18.05 12.58 -16.52
C LEU A 229 -18.10 14.05 -16.10
N LEU A 230 -17.08 14.80 -16.50
CA LEU A 230 -16.95 16.22 -16.16
C LEU A 230 -17.86 17.07 -17.05
N GLY A 231 -18.57 18.02 -16.44
CA GLY A 231 -19.40 18.98 -17.15
C GLY A 231 -18.61 20.13 -17.80
N HIS A 232 -17.37 20.37 -17.35
CA HIS A 232 -16.47 21.39 -17.89
C HIS A 232 -15.01 20.92 -17.87
N PRO A 233 -14.11 21.56 -18.62
CA PRO A 233 -12.67 21.30 -18.55
C PRO A 233 -12.11 21.48 -17.13
N PRO A 234 -11.23 20.58 -16.65
CA PRO A 234 -10.69 20.63 -15.29
C PRO A 234 -9.74 21.81 -15.05
N ILE A 235 -9.22 22.44 -16.11
CA ILE A 235 -8.36 23.64 -15.97
C ILE A 235 -9.08 24.77 -15.23
N TYR A 236 -10.41 24.87 -15.36
CA TYR A 236 -11.19 25.92 -14.71
C TYR A 236 -11.35 25.73 -13.20
N GLU A 237 -10.98 24.56 -12.66
CA GLU A 237 -10.85 24.37 -11.21
C GLU A 237 -9.59 25.05 -10.65
N SER A 238 -8.57 25.23 -11.50
CA SER A 238 -7.29 25.87 -11.12
C SER A 238 -7.23 27.34 -11.56
N VAL A 239 -7.84 27.66 -12.70
CA VAL A 239 -7.86 29.01 -13.28
C VAL A 239 -9.31 29.34 -13.62
N PRO A 240 -10.07 29.98 -12.71
CA PRO A 240 -11.44 30.38 -12.97
C PRO A 240 -11.53 31.29 -14.19
N GLU A 241 -12.54 31.10 -15.03
CA GLU A 241 -12.69 31.83 -16.29
C GLU A 241 -12.79 33.36 -16.08
N GLY A 242 -13.40 33.78 -14.98
CA GLY A 242 -13.52 35.21 -14.61
C GLY A 242 -12.21 35.88 -14.19
N ASP A 243 -11.17 35.11 -13.88
CA ASP A 243 -9.86 35.63 -13.49
C ASP A 243 -8.91 35.77 -14.70
N ILE A 244 -9.35 35.39 -15.90
CA ILE A 244 -8.55 35.44 -17.13
C ILE A 244 -8.61 36.85 -17.72
N ASP A 245 -7.54 37.62 -17.56
CA ASP A 245 -7.36 38.90 -18.25
C ASP A 245 -6.88 38.68 -19.70
N THR A 246 -7.81 38.80 -20.64
CA THR A 246 -7.55 38.66 -22.08
C THR A 246 -6.78 39.84 -22.69
N GLY A 247 -6.61 40.95 -21.97
CA GLY A 247 -5.87 42.13 -22.41
C GLY A 247 -4.36 42.08 -22.14
N LEU A 248 -3.87 41.11 -21.37
CA LEU A 248 -2.48 41.04 -20.89
C LEU A 248 -1.56 40.07 -21.65
N VAL A 249 -1.93 39.68 -22.88
CA VAL A 249 -1.04 38.85 -23.71
C VAL A 249 0.10 39.72 -24.24
N THR A 250 1.24 39.69 -23.55
CA THR A 250 2.48 40.37 -23.94
C THR A 250 3.33 39.47 -24.85
N GLU A 251 4.23 40.07 -25.63
CA GLU A 251 5.20 39.33 -26.46
C GLU A 251 6.03 38.34 -25.62
N THR A 252 6.48 38.76 -24.43
CA THR A 252 7.19 37.88 -23.49
C THR A 252 6.34 36.69 -23.01
N ASN A 253 5.03 36.87 -22.83
CA ASN A 253 4.14 35.77 -22.47
C ASN A 253 4.00 34.76 -23.61
N LEU A 254 3.92 35.24 -24.85
CA LEU A 254 3.90 34.38 -26.04
C LEU A 254 5.22 33.65 -26.23
N GLU A 255 6.36 34.33 -26.11
CA GLU A 255 7.69 33.70 -26.18
C GLU A 255 7.84 32.60 -25.14
N ARG A 256 7.40 32.83 -23.89
CA ARG A 256 7.42 31.81 -22.84
C ARG A 256 6.53 30.61 -23.17
N LEU A 257 5.31 30.86 -23.67
CA LEU A 257 4.40 29.80 -24.08
C LEU A 257 5.01 28.95 -25.19
N PHE A 258 5.48 29.57 -26.27
CA PHE A 258 6.05 28.87 -27.42
C PHE A 258 7.40 28.22 -27.12
N SER A 259 8.14 28.72 -26.13
CA SER A 259 9.37 28.05 -25.64
C SER A 259 9.09 26.81 -24.81
N HIS A 260 7.84 26.56 -24.41
CA HIS A 260 7.50 25.39 -23.62
C HIS A 260 7.61 24.11 -24.46
N PRO A 261 8.25 23.03 -23.95
CA PRO A 261 8.47 21.80 -24.74
C PRO A 261 7.20 21.19 -25.36
N LEU A 262 6.05 21.31 -24.69
CA LEU A 262 4.77 20.83 -25.21
C LEU A 262 4.24 21.60 -26.43
N MET A 263 4.77 22.79 -26.69
CA MET A 263 4.41 23.59 -27.86
C MET A 263 5.26 23.26 -29.08
N ASN A 264 6.35 22.49 -28.94
CA ASN A 264 7.27 22.19 -30.03
C ASN A 264 6.58 21.57 -31.25
N SER A 265 5.61 20.67 -31.03
CA SER A 265 4.84 20.02 -32.10
C SER A 265 3.86 20.97 -32.80
N PHE A 266 3.50 22.09 -32.18
CA PHE A 266 2.55 23.08 -32.70
C PHE A 266 3.23 24.22 -33.45
N ILE A 267 4.56 24.34 -33.38
CA ILE A 267 5.32 25.33 -34.12
C ILE A 267 5.51 24.82 -35.54
N ILE A 268 4.81 25.43 -36.49
CA ILE A 268 5.00 25.16 -37.92
C ILE A 268 6.31 25.81 -38.34
N SER A 269 7.38 25.03 -38.39
CA SER A 269 8.62 25.44 -39.05
C SER A 269 8.34 25.52 -40.55
N ASN A 270 8.24 26.74 -41.10
CA ASN A 270 8.35 26.95 -42.54
C ASN A 270 9.82 26.71 -42.95
N GLU A 271 10.25 25.45 -42.94
CA GLU A 271 11.48 25.10 -43.66
C GLU A 271 11.16 25.17 -45.16
N LYS A 272 11.86 26.10 -45.82
CA LYS A 272 11.90 26.24 -47.29
C LYS A 272 12.78 25.18 -47.91
#